data_AF-A0A1F3VF36-F1
#
_entry.id   AF-A0A1F3VF36-F1
#
_cell.length_a   1.000
_cell.length_b   1.000
_cell.length_c   1.000
_cell.angle_alpha   90.00
_cell.angle_beta   90.00
_cell.angle_gamma   90.00
#
_symmetry.space_group_name_H-M   'P 1'
#
loop_
_entity.id
_entity.type
_entity.pdbx_description
1 polymer ?
#
loop_
_entity_poly.entity_id
_entity_poly.type
_entity_poly.pdbx_seq_one_letter_code
_entity_poly.pdbx_strand_id
1 'polypeptide(L)'
;MLESPLDVSPTVLDGPWGSGKTEFCSKLINLIKEKESKLACVYIDAYKFDHSDDPLVMMISSIAAAIPDEDQKKNYFKKAIPITKVLGKTVAKAGFGWLLKTNADGVLEKIDDALSDGGNDLIDKGVERIFKDFEKVDENLELFKKCLEEITKDKHFLVIIDELDRCKPSFALSVLEKVKHVFEVPGVNFLFSTNTTQLCAVVKNQYGNEIDAEDYLNKFFKFSVKLPDTFNTTRYENKQNSYHLFLSLVQTADGLKHHFSERGSAAPFFEYIFSYYKISLREAETFYNNLLVYNTIAGERAIKENTIWGYGLLLSFGVFLYTFDDRATKRLLNKQFNLEELETILGVTLKDFKSKSNERNIVKAVFAFFISEYKDEVLASLIEPKAMEPWNERIKGLFQEGFDVPDKGSRAEIVANACRTLQLIL
;
A
#
# COMPACT_ATOMS: atom_id res chain seq x y z
N MET A 1 22.82 -1.50 -5.49
CA MET A 1 22.22 -0.47 -6.36
C MET A 1 22.29 0.90 -5.70
N LEU A 2 21.67 1.11 -4.53
CA LEU A 2 21.72 2.39 -3.80
C LEU A 2 23.13 2.79 -3.31
N GLU A 3 24.03 1.82 -3.18
CA GLU A 3 25.46 2.03 -2.88
C GLU A 3 26.37 1.88 -4.12
N SER A 4 25.77 1.68 -5.31
CA SER A 4 26.50 1.51 -6.57
C SER A 4 26.97 2.87 -7.09
N PRO A 5 28.06 2.95 -7.86
CA PRO A 5 28.43 4.17 -8.59
C PRO A 5 27.47 4.52 -9.74
N LEU A 6 26.43 3.71 -9.98
CA LEU A 6 25.43 3.96 -11.02
C LEU A 6 24.55 5.16 -10.62
N ASP A 7 24.39 6.10 -11.54
CA ASP A 7 23.48 7.24 -11.38
C ASP A 7 22.02 6.81 -11.66
N VAL A 8 21.39 6.26 -10.63
CA VAL A 8 19.98 5.80 -10.66
C VAL A 8 19.04 6.68 -9.84
N SER A 9 19.56 7.76 -9.27
CA SER A 9 18.80 8.68 -8.42
C SER A 9 18.29 9.88 -9.24
N PRO A 10 17.01 10.27 -9.16
CA PRO A 10 15.99 9.66 -8.29
C PRO A 10 15.45 8.32 -8.79
N THR A 11 15.26 7.38 -7.86
CA THR A 11 14.61 6.09 -8.10
C THR A 11 13.16 6.15 -7.65
N VAL A 12 12.26 5.45 -8.35
CA VAL A 12 10.87 5.22 -7.93
C VAL A 12 10.70 3.78 -7.46
N LEU A 13 10.05 3.60 -6.30
CA LEU A 13 9.43 2.36 -5.86
C LEU A 13 7.93 2.45 -6.17
N ASP A 14 7.54 1.87 -7.30
CA ASP A 14 6.17 1.89 -7.80
C ASP A 14 5.33 0.74 -7.26
N GLY A 15 4.09 1.05 -6.93
CA GLY A 15 3.09 0.04 -6.57
C GLY A 15 1.73 0.67 -6.29
N PRO A 16 0.63 -0.09 -6.41
CA PRO A 16 -0.69 0.40 -6.07
C PRO A 16 -0.83 0.68 -4.56
N TRP A 17 -1.93 1.32 -4.15
CA TRP A 17 -2.24 1.44 -2.73
C TRP A 17 -2.45 0.05 -2.12
N GLY A 18 -1.98 -0.14 -0.89
CA GLY A 18 -2.05 -1.44 -0.21
C GLY A 18 -1.00 -2.47 -0.65
N SER A 19 -0.02 -2.09 -1.49
CA SER A 19 1.06 -2.99 -1.93
C SER A 19 2.24 -3.12 -0.95
N GLY A 20 2.18 -2.47 0.22
CA GLY A 20 3.23 -2.56 1.25
C GLY A 20 4.47 -1.69 1.03
N LYS A 21 4.39 -0.63 0.21
CA LYS A 21 5.54 0.27 -0.05
C LYS A 21 6.14 0.89 1.22
N THR A 22 5.32 1.47 2.09
CA THR A 22 5.76 2.06 3.36
C THR A 22 6.47 1.03 4.26
N GLU A 23 5.95 -0.20 4.32
CA GLU A 23 6.58 -1.30 5.06
C GLU A 23 7.91 -1.70 4.42
N PHE A 24 7.99 -1.77 3.09
CA PHE A 24 9.24 -2.00 2.38
C PHE A 24 10.29 -0.92 2.71
N CYS A 25 9.91 0.36 2.65
CA CYS A 25 10.81 1.47 3.00
C CYS A 25 11.31 1.36 4.45
N SER A 26 10.42 1.03 5.39
CA SER A 26 10.79 0.83 6.80
C SER A 26 11.78 -0.32 6.97
N LYS A 27 11.53 -1.46 6.32
CA LYS A 27 12.44 -2.62 6.33
C LYS A 27 13.78 -2.31 5.65
N LEU A 28 13.76 -1.56 4.54
CA LEU A 28 14.97 -1.13 3.85
C LEU A 28 15.84 -0.25 4.74
N ILE A 29 15.25 0.72 5.45
CA ILE A 29 15.97 1.57 6.41
C ILE A 29 16.62 0.72 7.49
N ASN A 30 15.88 -0.24 8.07
CA ASN A 30 16.41 -1.13 9.11
C ASN A 30 17.55 -2.01 8.58
N LEU A 31 17.41 -2.56 7.38
CA LEU A 31 18.45 -3.35 6.74
C LEU A 31 19.73 -2.53 6.48
N ILE A 32 19.59 -1.26 6.06
CA ILE A 32 20.74 -0.36 5.85
C ILE A 32 21.44 -0.08 7.18
N LYS A 33 20.69 0.16 8.26
CA LYS A 33 21.23 0.37 9.61
C LYS A 33 21.95 -0.87 10.13
N GLU A 34 21.37 -2.06 9.97
CA GLU A 34 21.97 -3.34 10.39
C GLU A 34 23.28 -3.65 9.67
N LYS A 35 23.42 -3.21 8.42
CA LYS A 35 24.64 -3.42 7.62
C LYS A 35 25.76 -2.43 7.92
N GLU A 36 25.57 -1.51 8.87
CA GLU A 36 26.53 -0.43 9.18
C GLU A 36 26.98 0.35 7.93
N SER A 37 26.04 0.55 6.99
CA SER A 37 26.31 1.28 5.75
C SER A 37 26.67 2.75 6.02
N LYS A 38 27.45 3.36 5.12
CA LYS A 38 27.68 4.81 5.08
C LYS A 38 26.43 5.62 4.67
N LEU A 39 25.34 4.95 4.30
CA LEU A 39 24.07 5.58 3.95
C LEU A 39 23.28 6.01 5.21
N ALA A 40 23.17 7.32 5.41
CA ALA A 40 22.21 7.93 6.32
C ALA A 40 20.83 7.98 5.66
N CYS A 41 19.88 7.21 6.20
CA CYS A 41 18.50 7.21 5.70
C CYS A 41 17.70 8.37 6.30
N VAL A 42 17.08 9.17 5.43
CA VAL A 42 16.12 10.23 5.77
C VAL A 42 14.76 9.78 5.26
N TYR A 43 13.76 9.64 6.14
CA TYR A 43 12.41 9.26 5.74
C TYR A 43 11.47 10.46 5.85
N ILE A 44 10.75 10.76 4.78
CA ILE A 44 9.82 11.88 4.66
C ILE A 44 8.46 11.33 4.20
N ASP A 45 7.46 11.43 5.06
CA ASP A 45 6.06 11.26 4.70
C ASP A 45 5.56 12.60 4.13
N ALA A 46 5.60 12.75 2.81
CA ALA A 46 5.35 14.02 2.14
C ALA A 46 3.92 14.52 2.37
N TYR A 47 2.96 13.60 2.50
CA TYR A 47 1.56 13.91 2.74
C TYR A 47 1.35 14.61 4.09
N LYS A 48 2.10 14.23 5.12
CA LYS A 48 2.05 14.95 6.41
C LYS A 48 2.48 16.41 6.31
N PHE A 49 3.25 16.79 5.29
CA PHE A 49 3.76 18.14 5.09
C PHE A 49 3.01 18.93 4.01
N ASP A 50 2.00 18.35 3.34
CA ASP A 50 1.31 18.99 2.21
C ASP A 50 0.39 20.17 2.61
N HIS A 51 0.19 20.35 3.93
CA HIS A 51 -0.41 21.54 4.52
C HIS A 51 0.57 22.71 4.56
N SER A 52 1.88 22.45 4.55
CA SER A 52 2.92 23.47 4.42
C SER A 52 3.10 23.79 2.94
N ASP A 53 3.17 25.08 2.60
CA ASP A 53 3.35 25.51 1.20
C ASP A 53 4.82 25.38 0.71
N ASP A 54 5.72 24.81 1.52
CA ASP A 54 7.16 24.85 1.25
C ASP A 54 7.89 23.49 1.37
N PRO A 55 7.92 22.70 0.28
CA PRO A 55 8.71 21.48 0.18
C PRO A 55 10.21 21.63 0.46
N LEU A 56 10.77 22.82 0.21
CA LEU A 56 12.20 23.06 0.38
C LEU A 56 12.57 23.06 1.86
N VAL A 57 11.75 23.71 2.69
CA VAL A 57 11.89 23.71 4.17
C VAL A 57 11.78 22.30 4.73
N MET A 58 10.79 21.54 4.27
CA MET A 58 10.63 20.12 4.63
C MET A 58 11.93 19.35 4.36
N MET A 59 12.44 19.37 3.13
CA MET A 59 13.65 18.60 2.79
C MET A 59 14.90 19.07 3.53
N ILE A 60 15.10 20.39 3.68
CA ILE A 60 16.24 20.94 4.42
C ILE A 60 16.24 20.42 5.86
N SER A 61 15.10 20.55 6.54
CA SER A 61 14.99 20.13 7.94
C SER A 61 15.15 18.61 8.11
N SER A 62 14.58 17.80 7.20
CA SER A 62 14.69 16.34 7.25
C SER A 62 16.12 15.87 7.01
N ILE A 63 16.85 16.47 6.07
CA ILE A 63 18.26 16.14 5.82
C ILE A 63 19.12 16.61 7.00
N ALA A 64 18.89 17.83 7.50
CA ALA A 64 19.62 18.34 8.66
C ALA A 64 19.53 17.43 9.88
N ALA A 65 18.36 16.84 10.14
CA ALA A 65 18.15 15.90 11.25
C ALA A 65 19.03 14.64 11.15
N ALA A 66 19.45 14.26 9.94
CA ALA A 66 20.34 13.12 9.72
C ALA A 66 21.83 13.47 9.73
N ILE A 67 22.20 14.76 9.83
CA ILE A 67 23.58 15.20 10.00
C ILE A 67 23.98 15.02 11.47
N PRO A 68 24.96 14.15 11.79
CA PRO A 68 25.34 13.86 13.17
C PRO A 68 26.20 14.96 13.80
N ASP A 69 27.08 15.60 13.01
CA ASP A 69 27.97 16.65 13.49
C ASP A 69 27.23 18.00 13.59
N GLU A 70 27.27 18.60 14.77
CA GLU A 70 26.53 19.83 15.06
C GLU A 70 27.09 21.05 14.32
N ASP A 71 28.39 21.11 14.04
CA ASP A 71 28.99 22.24 13.33
C ASP A 71 28.73 22.15 11.81
N GLN A 72 28.77 20.94 11.24
CA GLN A 72 28.28 20.66 9.89
C GLN A 72 26.79 21.01 9.76
N LYS A 73 25.97 20.62 10.74
CA LYS A 73 24.52 20.94 10.76
C LYS A 73 24.28 22.46 10.81
N LYS A 74 25.02 23.21 11.63
CA LYS A 74 24.95 24.68 11.67
C LYS A 74 25.37 25.30 10.34
N ASN A 75 26.48 24.85 9.76
CA ASN A 75 26.96 25.34 8.47
C ASN A 75 25.93 25.05 7.36
N TYR A 76 25.35 23.85 7.36
CA TYR A 76 24.27 23.46 6.47
C TYR A 76 23.08 24.42 6.53
N PHE A 77 22.53 24.68 7.73
CA PHE A 77 21.44 25.64 7.90
C PHE A 77 21.82 27.06 7.45
N LYS A 78 23.04 27.51 7.78
CA LYS A 78 23.56 28.83 7.37
C LYS A 78 23.57 28.99 5.85
N LYS A 79 23.89 27.92 5.11
CA LYS A 79 23.86 27.90 3.64
C LYS A 79 22.45 27.70 3.06
N ALA A 80 21.56 27.05 3.80
CA ALA A 80 20.20 26.76 3.36
C ALA A 80 19.24 27.96 3.49
N ILE A 81 19.38 28.77 4.55
CA ILE A 81 18.50 29.92 4.85
C ILE A 81 18.36 30.92 3.69
N PRO A 82 19.43 31.35 2.99
CA PRO A 82 19.30 32.27 1.86
C PRO A 82 18.45 31.69 0.73
N ILE A 83 18.54 30.38 0.50
CA ILE A 83 17.80 29.70 -0.57
C ILE A 83 16.32 29.59 -0.22
N THR A 84 15.98 29.28 1.04
CA THR A 84 14.57 29.19 1.46
C THR A 84 13.86 30.53 1.38
N LYS A 85 14.56 31.65 1.62
CA LYS A 85 13.99 33.00 1.47
C LYS A 85 13.56 33.32 0.05
N VAL A 86 14.23 32.76 -0.96
CA VAL A 86 13.96 33.10 -2.38
C VAL A 86 13.20 32.01 -3.12
N LEU A 87 13.53 30.73 -2.87
CA LEU A 87 12.91 29.59 -3.54
C LEU A 87 11.74 28.97 -2.77
N GLY A 88 11.55 29.37 -1.52
CA GLY A 88 10.41 29.02 -0.68
C GLY A 88 9.21 29.93 -0.92
N LYS A 89 7.99 29.42 -0.77
CA LYS A 89 6.77 30.19 -1.03
C LYS A 89 6.38 31.13 0.14
N THR A 90 6.97 30.97 1.32
CA THR A 90 6.64 31.77 2.52
C THR A 90 7.85 32.01 3.41
N VAL A 91 8.11 33.28 3.78
CA VAL A 91 9.09 33.68 4.81
C VAL A 91 8.51 33.40 6.21
N ALA A 92 8.13 32.15 6.52
CA ALA A 92 7.45 31.83 7.78
C ALA A 92 8.42 31.27 8.84
N LYS A 93 8.84 32.13 9.76
CA LYS A 93 9.48 31.79 11.06
C LYS A 93 8.74 30.66 11.82
N ALA A 94 7.42 30.55 11.64
CA ALA A 94 6.59 29.57 12.33
C ALA A 94 6.67 28.13 11.76
N GLY A 95 6.94 27.96 10.46
CA GLY A 95 6.94 26.65 9.80
C GLY A 95 8.12 25.76 10.22
N PHE A 96 9.31 26.36 10.29
CA PHE A 96 10.50 25.69 10.84
C PHE A 96 10.33 25.33 12.32
N GLY A 97 9.73 26.22 13.12
CA GLY A 97 9.59 26.00 14.57
C GLY A 97 8.66 24.84 14.94
N TRP A 98 7.58 24.60 14.18
CA TRP A 98 6.71 23.45 14.42
C TRP A 98 7.32 22.13 13.92
N LEU A 99 7.98 22.13 12.76
CA LEU A 99 8.67 20.94 12.23
C LEU A 99 9.79 20.48 13.16
N LEU A 100 10.58 21.43 13.68
CA LEU A 100 11.74 21.14 14.54
C LEU A 100 11.34 20.70 15.96
N LYS A 101 10.18 21.12 16.47
CA LYS A 101 9.63 20.67 17.77
C LYS A 101 9.37 19.16 17.83
N THR A 102 9.21 18.50 16.69
CA THR A 102 8.92 17.05 16.67
C THR A 102 10.18 16.18 16.65
N ASN A 103 11.36 16.72 16.33
CA ASN A 103 12.58 15.92 16.13
C ASN A 103 13.90 16.53 16.63
N ALA A 104 13.94 17.79 17.11
CA ALA A 104 15.19 18.40 17.59
C ALA A 104 14.95 19.63 18.51
N ASP A 105 14.80 19.41 19.81
CA ASP A 105 14.57 20.46 20.81
C ASP A 105 15.66 21.55 20.86
N GLY A 106 16.89 21.28 20.37
CA GLY A 106 18.03 22.21 20.43
C GLY A 106 18.27 23.09 19.19
N VAL A 107 17.51 22.93 18.10
CA VAL A 107 17.73 23.67 16.83
C VAL A 107 16.89 24.95 16.76
N LEU A 108 15.76 25.00 17.48
CA LEU A 108 14.84 26.14 17.50
C LEU A 108 15.48 27.44 18.00
N GLU A 109 16.17 27.40 19.15
CA GLU A 109 16.82 28.60 19.73
C GLU A 109 17.87 29.21 18.77
N LYS A 110 18.57 28.37 18.00
CA LYS A 110 19.69 28.80 17.14
C LYS A 110 19.26 29.30 15.76
N ILE A 111 18.08 28.89 15.29
CA ILE A 111 17.44 29.49 14.11
C ILE A 111 16.92 30.90 14.47
N ASP A 112 16.42 31.10 15.69
CA ASP A 112 16.06 32.44 16.16
C ASP A 112 17.28 33.37 16.17
N ASP A 113 18.45 32.91 16.62
CA ASP A 113 19.70 33.68 16.56
C ASP A 113 20.10 34.04 15.11
N ALA A 114 20.07 33.06 14.18
CA ALA A 114 20.41 33.29 12.77
C ALA A 114 19.39 34.16 12.01
N LEU A 115 18.15 34.24 12.51
CA LEU A 115 17.07 35.07 11.97
C LEU A 115 16.93 36.43 12.67
N SER A 116 17.51 36.59 13.86
CA SER A 116 17.51 37.85 14.62
C SER A 116 18.47 38.91 14.06
N ASP A 117 19.45 38.52 13.24
CA ASP A 117 20.35 39.45 12.52
C ASP A 117 19.68 40.20 11.34
N GLY A 118 18.37 40.02 11.15
CA GLY A 118 17.56 40.70 10.13
C GLY A 118 16.41 41.47 10.75
N GLY A 119 16.74 42.47 11.59
CA GLY A 119 15.78 43.35 12.24
C GLY A 119 14.86 44.09 11.26
N ASN A 120 13.65 44.34 11.77
CA ASN A 120 12.56 45.12 11.17
C ASN A 120 13.03 46.22 10.22
N ASP A 121 12.76 45.99 8.96
CA ASP A 121 12.52 47.03 7.98
C ASP A 121 11.84 46.34 6.79
N LEU A 122 11.07 47.11 6.02
CA LEU A 122 10.62 46.81 4.65
C LEU A 122 9.14 46.49 4.47
N ILE A 123 8.35 47.56 4.34
CA ILE A 123 7.24 47.57 3.37
C ILE A 123 7.67 48.28 2.07
N ASP A 124 8.69 49.15 2.08
CA ASP A 124 9.05 49.95 0.89
C ASP A 124 10.43 49.68 0.21
N LYS A 125 11.31 48.80 0.74
CA LYS A 125 12.53 48.33 0.00
C LYS A 125 12.48 46.85 -0.41
N GLY A 126 11.31 46.22 -0.35
CA GLY A 126 11.13 44.79 -0.60
C GLY A 126 11.49 44.38 -2.03
N VAL A 127 11.16 45.19 -3.03
CA VAL A 127 11.35 44.84 -4.45
C VAL A 127 12.82 44.85 -4.86
N GLU A 128 13.60 45.88 -4.52
CA GLU A 128 15.05 45.91 -4.80
C GLU A 128 15.85 44.87 -4.02
N ARG A 129 15.47 44.55 -2.78
CA ARG A 129 16.07 43.43 -2.03
C ARG A 129 15.73 42.10 -2.68
N ILE A 130 14.48 41.86 -3.06
CA ILE A 130 14.07 40.65 -3.78
C ILE A 130 14.87 40.51 -5.08
N PHE A 131 15.06 41.58 -5.86
CA PHE A 131 15.89 41.53 -7.08
C PHE A 131 17.36 41.23 -6.80
N LYS A 132 17.98 41.87 -5.80
CA LYS A 132 19.37 41.57 -5.39
C LYS A 132 19.53 40.18 -4.78
N ASP A 133 18.49 39.68 -4.11
CA ASP A 133 18.46 38.34 -3.54
C ASP A 133 18.27 37.30 -4.66
N PHE A 134 17.49 37.61 -5.71
CA PHE A 134 17.38 36.83 -6.95
C PHE A 134 18.70 36.72 -7.71
N GLU A 135 19.45 37.83 -7.87
CA GLU A 135 20.79 37.83 -8.49
C GLU A 135 21.77 36.88 -7.78
N LYS A 136 21.55 36.62 -6.48
CA LYS A 136 22.40 35.76 -5.66
C LYS A 136 21.84 34.36 -5.45
N VAL A 137 20.70 34.00 -6.03
CA VAL A 137 20.10 32.66 -5.85
C VAL A 137 21.05 31.59 -6.34
N ASP A 138 21.58 31.75 -7.54
CA ASP A 138 22.48 30.77 -8.14
C ASP A 138 23.76 30.62 -7.32
N GLU A 139 24.34 31.74 -6.86
CA GLU A 139 25.51 31.72 -5.96
C GLU A 139 25.20 31.01 -4.63
N ASN A 140 24.08 31.33 -4.00
CA ASN A 140 23.66 30.69 -2.75
C ASN A 140 23.36 29.21 -2.93
N LEU A 141 22.72 28.85 -4.05
CA LEU A 141 22.43 27.47 -4.43
C LEU A 141 23.70 26.66 -4.60
N GLU A 142 24.69 27.20 -5.32
CA GLU A 142 26.01 26.58 -5.47
C GLU A 142 26.73 26.42 -4.14
N LEU A 143 26.66 27.42 -3.25
CA LEU A 143 27.24 27.32 -1.90
C LEU A 143 26.56 26.23 -1.06
N PHE A 144 25.25 26.05 -1.18
CA PHE A 144 24.51 25.00 -0.49
C PHE A 144 24.81 23.61 -1.06
N LYS A 145 24.85 23.47 -2.39
CA LYS A 145 25.24 22.22 -3.05
C LYS A 145 26.64 21.81 -2.63
N LYS A 146 27.62 22.72 -2.65
CA LYS A 146 28.99 22.47 -2.16
C LYS A 146 29.02 22.07 -0.70
N CYS A 147 28.21 22.71 0.15
CA CYS A 147 28.09 22.31 1.55
C CYS A 147 27.56 20.87 1.69
N LEU A 148 26.55 20.48 0.90
CA LEU A 148 26.07 19.10 0.85
C LEU A 148 27.14 18.14 0.32
N GLU A 149 27.87 18.50 -0.74
CA GLU A 149 28.99 17.70 -1.28
C GLU A 149 30.09 17.46 -0.24
N GLU A 150 30.37 18.45 0.60
CA GLU A 150 31.34 18.30 1.68
C GLU A 150 30.84 17.33 2.75
N ILE A 151 29.58 17.44 3.15
CA ILE A 151 28.95 16.51 4.11
C ILE A 151 28.92 15.09 3.53
N THR A 152 28.65 14.95 2.23
CA THR A 152 28.52 13.65 1.59
C THR A 152 29.83 12.91 1.36
N LYS A 153 31.00 13.56 1.56
CA LYS A 153 32.30 12.86 1.58
C LYS A 153 32.38 11.84 2.72
N ASP A 154 31.76 12.13 3.85
CA ASP A 154 31.78 11.28 5.04
C ASP A 154 30.59 10.31 5.07
N LYS A 155 29.39 10.80 4.70
CA LYS A 155 28.14 10.02 4.73
C LYS A 155 27.23 10.34 3.54
N HIS A 156 26.83 9.31 2.82
CA HIS A 156 25.84 9.46 1.75
C HIS A 156 24.44 9.52 2.35
N PHE A 157 23.52 10.24 1.73
CA PHE A 157 22.11 10.27 2.13
C PHE A 157 21.27 9.41 1.19
N LEU A 158 20.32 8.69 1.78
CA LEU A 158 19.17 8.12 1.08
C LEU A 158 17.91 8.82 1.61
N VAL A 159 17.38 9.76 0.83
CA VAL A 159 16.15 10.49 1.13
C VAL A 159 14.97 9.74 0.52
N ILE A 160 14.18 9.10 1.37
CA ILE A 160 12.96 8.40 1.00
C ILE A 160 11.79 9.39 1.12
N ILE A 161 11.10 9.63 0.01
CA ILE A 161 9.90 10.46 -0.05
C ILE A 161 8.71 9.52 -0.28
N ASP A 162 7.90 9.31 0.77
CA ASP A 162 6.70 8.47 0.74
C ASP A 162 5.42 9.30 0.60
N GLU A 163 4.36 8.67 0.10
CA GLU A 163 3.00 9.24 -0.02
C GLU A 163 2.89 10.51 -0.88
N LEU A 164 3.83 10.73 -1.81
CA LEU A 164 3.81 11.92 -2.68
C LEU A 164 2.56 12.00 -3.57
N ASP A 165 2.02 10.86 -4.00
CA ASP A 165 0.80 10.77 -4.81
C ASP A 165 -0.49 11.15 -4.06
N ARG A 166 -0.43 11.31 -2.74
CA ARG A 166 -1.56 11.80 -1.94
C ARG A 166 -1.53 13.30 -1.70
N CYS A 167 -0.40 13.95 -1.94
CA CYS A 167 -0.26 15.39 -1.73
C CYS A 167 -1.10 16.20 -2.72
N LYS A 168 -1.42 17.44 -2.33
CA LYS A 168 -1.94 18.44 -3.27
C LYS A 168 -1.08 18.52 -4.54
N PRO A 169 -1.67 18.63 -5.74
CA PRO A 169 -0.92 18.59 -7.00
C PRO A 169 0.24 19.59 -7.08
N SER A 170 0.02 20.84 -6.68
CA SER A 170 1.05 21.88 -6.69
C SER A 170 2.20 21.63 -5.71
N PHE A 171 1.93 20.97 -4.58
CA PHE A 171 2.96 20.58 -3.60
C PHE A 171 3.80 19.43 -4.15
N ALA A 172 3.15 18.37 -4.67
CA ALA A 172 3.84 17.20 -5.21
C ALA A 172 4.80 17.57 -6.35
N LEU A 173 4.35 18.40 -7.30
CA LEU A 173 5.19 18.87 -8.40
C LEU A 173 6.34 19.74 -7.89
N SER A 174 6.08 20.61 -6.91
CA SER A 174 7.14 21.40 -6.30
C SER A 174 8.18 20.54 -5.59
N VAL A 175 7.82 19.42 -4.95
CA VAL A 175 8.79 18.46 -4.39
C VAL A 175 9.70 17.93 -5.51
N LEU A 176 9.13 17.46 -6.61
CA LEU A 176 9.89 16.93 -7.76
C LEU A 176 10.86 17.98 -8.33
N GLU A 177 10.40 19.21 -8.50
CA GLU A 177 11.23 20.34 -8.96
C GLU A 177 12.39 20.63 -8.00
N LYS A 178 12.12 20.71 -6.69
CA LYS A 178 13.17 21.00 -5.71
C LYS A 178 14.19 19.86 -5.63
N VAL A 179 13.77 18.61 -5.70
CA VAL A 179 14.69 17.46 -5.76
C VAL A 179 15.63 17.59 -6.96
N LYS A 180 15.07 17.88 -8.14
CA LYS A 180 15.86 18.03 -9.38
C LYS A 180 16.79 19.23 -9.38
N HIS A 181 16.32 20.41 -8.98
CA HIS A 181 17.09 21.64 -9.14
C HIS A 181 17.98 21.98 -7.94
N VAL A 182 17.56 21.59 -6.73
CA VAL A 182 18.22 21.99 -5.48
C VAL A 182 19.09 20.87 -4.88
N PHE A 183 18.61 19.63 -4.92
CA PHE A 183 19.25 18.51 -4.22
C PHE A 183 19.93 17.49 -5.14
N GLU A 184 20.08 17.78 -6.44
CA GLU A 184 20.92 17.00 -7.34
C GLU A 184 22.40 17.24 -6.99
N VAL A 185 22.88 16.51 -5.98
CA VAL A 185 24.20 16.61 -5.37
C VAL A 185 24.82 15.21 -5.22
N PRO A 186 26.08 14.99 -5.62
CA PRO A 186 26.76 13.72 -5.41
C PRO A 186 26.68 13.24 -3.95
N GLY A 187 26.26 11.99 -3.76
CA GLY A 187 26.08 11.40 -2.44
C GLY A 187 24.73 11.69 -1.77
N VAL A 188 23.82 12.46 -2.40
CA VAL A 188 22.41 12.59 -1.99
C VAL A 188 21.53 11.81 -2.96
N ASN A 189 20.99 10.67 -2.51
CA ASN A 189 20.14 9.80 -3.33
C ASN A 189 18.67 9.94 -2.91
N PHE A 190 17.76 9.93 -3.88
CA PHE A 190 16.32 10.00 -3.65
C PHE A 190 15.63 8.70 -4.05
N LEU A 191 14.74 8.22 -3.17
CA LEU A 191 13.82 7.12 -3.42
C LEU A 191 12.38 7.59 -3.21
N PHE A 192 11.62 7.69 -4.28
CA PHE A 192 10.19 8.02 -4.23
C PHE A 192 9.37 6.74 -4.08
N SER A 193 8.71 6.58 -2.95
CA SER A 193 7.70 5.54 -2.74
C SER A 193 6.34 6.10 -3.12
N THR A 194 5.78 5.66 -4.25
CA THR A 194 4.55 6.27 -4.78
C THR A 194 3.74 5.31 -5.63
N ASN A 195 2.52 5.72 -5.97
CA ASN A 195 1.75 5.12 -7.06
C ASN A 195 1.89 6.00 -8.31
N THR A 196 2.64 5.54 -9.30
CA THR A 196 2.95 6.33 -10.51
C THR A 196 1.69 6.71 -11.28
N THR A 197 0.67 5.84 -11.32
CA THR A 197 -0.61 6.16 -11.97
C THR A 197 -1.30 7.35 -11.31
N GLN A 198 -1.28 7.42 -9.97
CA GLN A 198 -1.86 8.54 -9.22
C GLN A 198 -1.01 9.80 -9.35
N LEU A 199 0.32 9.66 -9.40
CA LEU A 199 1.22 10.79 -9.65
C LEU A 199 1.05 11.36 -11.06
N CYS A 200 0.77 10.52 -12.07
CA CYS A 200 0.36 10.98 -13.40
C CYS A 200 -0.95 11.78 -13.36
N ALA A 201 -1.92 11.35 -12.55
CA ALA A 201 -3.17 12.09 -12.35
C ALA A 201 -2.92 13.47 -11.71
N VAL A 202 -1.96 13.57 -10.79
CA VAL A 202 -1.48 14.85 -10.22
C VAL A 202 -0.93 15.78 -11.31
N VAL A 203 -0.08 15.28 -12.21
CA VAL A 203 0.46 16.07 -13.33
C VAL A 203 -0.66 16.58 -14.23
N LYS A 204 -1.61 15.70 -14.61
CA LYS A 204 -2.77 16.07 -15.44
C LYS A 204 -3.68 17.09 -14.76
N ASN A 205 -3.81 17.03 -13.43
CA ASN A 205 -4.56 18.03 -12.69
C ASN A 205 -3.93 19.44 -12.81
N GLN A 206 -2.60 19.53 -12.77
CA GLN A 206 -1.90 20.82 -12.83
C GLN A 206 -1.84 21.41 -14.25
N TYR A 207 -1.58 20.57 -15.27
CA TYR A 207 -1.29 21.02 -16.64
C TYR A 207 -2.39 20.70 -17.66
N GLY A 208 -3.45 20.00 -17.26
CA GLY A 208 -4.55 19.57 -18.12
C GLY A 208 -4.33 18.16 -18.70
N ASN A 209 -5.39 17.60 -19.29
CA ASN A 209 -5.41 16.21 -19.77
C ASN A 209 -4.61 15.96 -21.05
N GLU A 210 -4.27 17.01 -21.80
CA GLU A 210 -3.51 16.92 -23.06
C GLU A 210 -2.01 16.64 -22.84
N ILE A 211 -1.51 16.81 -21.61
CA ILE A 211 -0.10 16.53 -21.30
C ILE A 211 0.14 15.02 -21.27
N ASP A 212 1.26 14.61 -21.86
CA ASP A 212 1.82 13.29 -21.58
C ASP A 212 2.47 13.30 -20.20
N ALA A 213 1.71 12.87 -19.20
CA ALA A 213 2.13 12.85 -17.81
C ALA A 213 3.22 11.80 -17.54
N GLU A 214 3.25 10.70 -18.28
CA GLU A 214 4.27 9.67 -18.11
C GLU A 214 5.62 10.20 -18.62
N ASP A 215 5.64 10.78 -19.82
CA ASP A 215 6.84 11.43 -20.37
C ASP A 215 7.30 12.62 -19.52
N TYR A 216 6.37 13.37 -18.91
CA TYR A 216 6.71 14.41 -17.95
C TYR A 216 7.46 13.84 -16.74
N LEU A 217 6.94 12.78 -16.10
CA LEU A 217 7.56 12.16 -14.93
C LEU A 217 8.88 11.45 -15.25
N ASN A 218 9.02 10.90 -16.46
CA ASN A 218 10.29 10.30 -16.94
C ASN A 218 11.46 11.31 -16.95
N LYS A 219 11.18 12.63 -16.97
CA LYS A 219 12.23 13.66 -16.83
C LYS A 219 12.72 13.85 -15.39
N PHE A 220 12.05 13.29 -14.39
CA PHE A 220 12.41 13.40 -12.98
C PHE A 220 13.00 12.10 -12.42
N PHE A 221 12.60 10.95 -12.95
CA PHE A 221 13.03 9.65 -12.43
C PHE A 221 14.03 8.98 -13.38
N LYS A 222 15.19 8.57 -12.85
CA LYS A 222 16.23 7.87 -13.62
C LYS A 222 16.02 6.36 -13.63
N PHE A 223 15.34 5.82 -12.62
CA PHE A 223 15.10 4.39 -12.48
C PHE A 223 13.76 4.11 -11.78
N SER A 224 13.10 3.01 -12.16
CA SER A 224 11.84 2.60 -11.55
C SER A 224 11.89 1.11 -11.20
N VAL A 225 11.42 0.79 -9.98
CA VAL A 225 11.28 -0.56 -9.45
C VAL A 225 9.82 -0.75 -9.09
N LYS A 226 9.18 -1.75 -9.67
CA LYS A 226 7.83 -2.15 -9.27
C LYS A 226 7.93 -3.19 -8.15
N LEU A 227 7.17 -2.99 -7.07
CA LEU A 227 7.05 -4.03 -6.04
C LEU A 227 6.38 -5.27 -6.64
N PRO A 228 6.99 -6.47 -6.47
CA PRO A 228 6.37 -7.69 -6.93
C PRO A 228 5.14 -8.01 -6.08
N ASP A 229 4.10 -8.54 -6.71
CA ASP A 229 2.90 -9.07 -6.06
C ASP A 229 3.03 -10.57 -5.75
N THR A 230 4.02 -11.24 -6.34
CA THR A 230 4.33 -12.65 -6.08
C THR A 230 5.77 -12.88 -5.64
N PHE A 231 6.02 -14.00 -4.98
CA PHE A 231 7.37 -14.50 -4.70
C PHE A 231 7.52 -15.95 -5.16
N ASN A 232 8.73 -16.31 -5.54
CA ASN A 232 9.07 -17.69 -5.93
C ASN A 232 9.34 -18.53 -4.67
N THR A 233 8.57 -19.60 -4.46
CA THR A 233 8.88 -20.63 -3.44
C THR A 233 9.85 -21.67 -4.01
N THR A 234 9.74 -21.95 -5.30
CA THR A 234 10.64 -22.80 -6.09
C THR A 234 10.89 -22.15 -7.46
N ARG A 235 11.68 -22.79 -8.33
CA ARG A 235 11.91 -22.29 -9.69
C ARG A 235 10.65 -22.21 -10.56
N TYR A 236 9.55 -22.88 -10.17
CA TYR A 236 8.35 -23.03 -10.99
C TYR A 236 7.03 -22.63 -10.29
N GLU A 237 7.06 -22.30 -9.00
CA GLU A 237 5.87 -21.88 -8.25
C GLU A 237 6.00 -20.45 -7.76
N ASN A 238 5.07 -19.62 -8.22
CA ASN A 238 4.84 -18.27 -7.70
C ASN A 238 3.66 -18.31 -6.72
N LYS A 239 3.87 -17.78 -5.52
CA LYS A 239 2.79 -17.54 -4.56
C LYS A 239 2.50 -16.06 -4.46
N GLN A 240 1.22 -15.72 -4.32
CA GLN A 240 0.78 -14.34 -4.07
C GLN A 240 1.26 -13.87 -2.70
N ASN A 241 1.91 -12.71 -2.65
CA ASN A 241 2.42 -12.10 -1.41
C ASN A 241 1.28 -11.84 -0.43
N SER A 242 0.12 -11.36 -0.92
CA SER A 242 -1.07 -11.08 -0.10
C SER A 242 -1.66 -12.33 0.55
N TYR A 243 -1.75 -13.43 -0.19
CA TYR A 243 -2.23 -14.69 0.36
C TYR A 243 -1.25 -15.27 1.38
N HIS A 244 0.06 -15.15 1.12
CA HIS A 244 1.07 -15.58 2.08
C HIS A 244 1.03 -14.77 3.38
N LEU A 245 0.87 -13.44 3.29
CA LEU A 245 0.62 -12.59 4.46
C LEU A 245 -0.62 -13.06 5.21
N PHE A 246 -1.75 -13.22 4.51
CA PHE A 246 -3.00 -13.70 5.09
C PHE A 246 -2.82 -15.04 5.83
N LEU A 247 -2.15 -16.00 5.21
CA LEU A 247 -1.84 -17.28 5.83
C LEU A 247 -1.00 -17.09 7.11
N SER A 248 0.01 -16.24 7.10
CA SER A 248 0.81 -15.97 8.29
C SER A 248 -0.02 -15.39 9.44
N LEU A 249 -1.00 -14.52 9.14
CA LEU A 249 -1.90 -13.92 10.12
C LEU A 249 -2.85 -14.97 10.74
N VAL A 250 -3.53 -15.77 9.92
CA VAL A 250 -4.47 -16.79 10.43
C VAL A 250 -3.79 -17.90 11.24
N GLN A 251 -2.48 -18.15 11.03
CA GLN A 251 -1.72 -19.09 11.87
C GLN A 251 -1.55 -18.60 13.33
N THR A 252 -1.75 -17.31 13.58
CA THR A 252 -1.70 -16.72 14.93
C THR A 252 -3.06 -16.67 15.64
N ALA A 253 -4.14 -17.00 14.94
CA ALA A 253 -5.51 -16.94 15.46
C ALA A 253 -6.08 -18.35 15.73
N ASP A 254 -6.45 -18.60 16.99
CA ASP A 254 -7.10 -19.84 17.41
C ASP A 254 -8.42 -20.06 16.66
N GLY A 255 -8.75 -21.32 16.35
CA GLY A 255 -9.86 -21.68 15.47
C GLY A 255 -9.53 -21.53 13.99
N LEU A 256 -9.14 -20.34 13.52
CA LEU A 256 -8.87 -20.08 12.09
C LEU A 256 -7.69 -20.90 11.56
N LYS A 257 -6.64 -21.09 12.36
CA LYS A 257 -5.46 -21.88 11.99
C LYS A 257 -5.79 -23.26 11.42
N HIS A 258 -6.76 -23.96 12.01
CA HIS A 258 -7.17 -25.28 11.55
C HIS A 258 -7.75 -25.19 10.14
N HIS A 259 -8.73 -24.29 9.95
CA HIS A 259 -9.49 -24.07 8.71
C HIS A 259 -8.61 -23.68 7.52
N PHE A 260 -7.58 -22.86 7.76
CA PHE A 260 -6.65 -22.37 6.76
C PHE A 260 -5.32 -23.15 6.72
N SER A 261 -5.27 -24.36 7.30
CA SER A 261 -4.11 -25.25 7.14
C SER A 261 -4.05 -25.87 5.74
N GLU A 262 -2.90 -26.43 5.35
CA GLU A 262 -2.74 -27.14 4.06
C GLU A 262 -3.72 -28.31 3.88
N ARG A 263 -4.19 -28.90 4.98
CA ARG A 263 -5.19 -29.98 4.96
C ARG A 263 -6.62 -29.44 4.90
N GLY A 264 -6.82 -28.16 5.16
CA GLY A 264 -8.12 -27.52 5.19
C GLY A 264 -8.65 -27.18 3.80
N SER A 265 -9.98 -27.11 3.69
CA SER A 265 -10.67 -26.75 2.46
C SER A 265 -10.64 -25.25 2.17
N ALA A 266 -10.52 -24.40 3.20
CA ALA A 266 -10.49 -22.95 3.04
C ALA A 266 -9.19 -22.48 2.41
N ALA A 267 -8.04 -23.06 2.76
CA ALA A 267 -6.74 -22.64 2.23
C ALA A 267 -6.68 -22.65 0.68
N PRO A 268 -6.86 -23.77 -0.04
CA PRO A 268 -6.76 -23.79 -1.50
C PRO A 268 -7.87 -22.98 -2.19
N PHE A 269 -9.03 -22.80 -1.53
CA PHE A 269 -10.10 -21.95 -2.06
C PHE A 269 -9.69 -20.47 -2.01
N PHE A 270 -9.22 -20.00 -0.85
CA PHE A 270 -8.80 -18.61 -0.70
C PHE A 270 -7.50 -18.28 -1.41
N GLU A 271 -6.60 -19.24 -1.64
CA GLU A 271 -5.45 -19.04 -2.53
C GLU A 271 -5.90 -18.65 -3.94
N TYR A 272 -6.90 -19.38 -4.47
CA TYR A 272 -7.50 -19.05 -5.76
C TYR A 272 -8.20 -17.68 -5.72
N ILE A 273 -9.06 -17.43 -4.73
CA ILE A 273 -9.82 -16.18 -4.62
C ILE A 273 -8.90 -14.97 -4.54
N PHE A 274 -7.81 -15.05 -3.77
CA PHE A 274 -6.82 -13.97 -3.67
C PHE A 274 -6.17 -13.67 -5.02
N SER A 275 -5.83 -14.72 -5.78
CA SER A 275 -5.27 -14.56 -7.12
C SER A 275 -6.29 -14.02 -8.12
N TYR A 276 -7.55 -14.47 -8.07
CA TYR A 276 -8.60 -14.07 -8.99
C TYR A 276 -8.97 -12.60 -8.82
N TYR A 277 -9.16 -12.16 -7.57
CA TYR A 277 -9.49 -10.77 -7.23
C TYR A 277 -8.28 -9.83 -7.15
N LYS A 278 -7.05 -10.36 -7.27
CA LYS A 278 -5.79 -9.60 -7.08
C LYS A 278 -5.77 -8.83 -5.76
N ILE A 279 -6.17 -9.51 -4.69
CA ILE A 279 -6.24 -8.95 -3.33
C ILE A 279 -4.87 -8.39 -2.93
N SER A 280 -4.84 -7.12 -2.51
CA SER A 280 -3.63 -6.45 -2.02
C SER A 280 -3.25 -6.90 -0.59
N LEU A 281 -2.05 -6.54 -0.12
CA LEU A 281 -1.63 -6.86 1.26
C LEU A 281 -2.57 -6.21 2.30
N ARG A 282 -3.02 -4.97 2.04
CA ARG A 282 -3.96 -4.28 2.92
C ARG A 282 -5.35 -4.92 2.94
N GLU A 283 -5.83 -5.36 1.78
CA GLU A 283 -7.10 -6.05 1.67
C GLU A 283 -7.02 -7.43 2.36
N ALA A 284 -5.90 -8.14 2.23
CA ALA A 284 -5.64 -9.38 2.96
C ALA A 284 -5.76 -9.19 4.49
N GLU A 285 -5.15 -8.14 5.04
CA GLU A 285 -5.30 -7.76 6.45
C GLU A 285 -6.75 -7.38 6.79
N THR A 286 -7.44 -6.66 5.91
CA THR A 286 -8.85 -6.29 6.10
C THR A 286 -9.74 -7.52 6.19
N PHE A 287 -9.54 -8.49 5.30
CA PHE A 287 -10.26 -9.76 5.34
C PHE A 287 -9.95 -10.55 6.61
N TYR A 288 -8.67 -10.65 7.00
CA TYR A 288 -8.27 -11.27 8.25
C TYR A 288 -8.94 -10.61 9.47
N ASN A 289 -8.92 -9.28 9.54
CA ASN A 289 -9.57 -8.54 10.62
C ASN A 289 -11.08 -8.78 10.65
N ASN A 290 -11.74 -8.83 9.51
CA ASN A 290 -13.17 -9.15 9.45
C ASN A 290 -13.47 -10.60 9.86
N LEU A 291 -12.57 -11.56 9.61
CA LEU A 291 -12.68 -12.92 10.16
C LEU A 291 -12.56 -12.92 11.68
N LEU A 292 -11.64 -12.14 12.25
CA LEU A 292 -11.51 -12.00 13.71
C LEU A 292 -12.75 -11.36 14.33
N VAL A 293 -13.26 -10.29 13.72
CA VAL A 293 -14.50 -9.62 14.16
C VAL A 293 -15.65 -10.62 14.12
N TYR A 294 -15.84 -11.32 12.99
CA TYR A 294 -16.85 -12.36 12.86
C TYR A 294 -16.74 -13.40 13.97
N ASN A 295 -15.57 -14.00 14.18
CA ASN A 295 -15.36 -15.01 15.21
C ASN A 295 -15.62 -14.49 16.63
N THR A 296 -15.37 -13.20 16.87
CA THR A 296 -15.61 -12.57 18.18
C THR A 296 -17.11 -12.43 18.45
N ILE A 297 -17.90 -12.06 17.45
CA ILE A 297 -19.32 -11.72 17.63
C ILE A 297 -20.29 -12.86 17.26
N ALA A 298 -19.83 -13.89 16.55
CA ALA A 298 -20.65 -15.00 16.08
C ALA A 298 -21.11 -15.97 17.19
N GLY A 299 -20.56 -15.85 18.41
CA GLY A 299 -20.92 -16.68 19.55
C GLY A 299 -20.75 -18.18 19.27
N GLU A 300 -21.85 -18.94 19.34
CA GLU A 300 -21.85 -20.38 19.06
C GLU A 300 -21.47 -20.71 17.61
N ARG A 301 -21.73 -19.79 16.67
CA ARG A 301 -21.47 -19.95 15.23
C ARG A 301 -20.04 -19.59 14.82
N ALA A 302 -19.18 -19.18 15.76
CA ALA A 302 -17.79 -18.86 15.48
C ALA A 302 -17.05 -20.04 14.85
N ILE A 303 -16.06 -19.75 14.01
CA ILE A 303 -15.19 -20.74 13.37
C ILE A 303 -14.19 -21.24 14.43
N LYS A 304 -14.50 -22.38 15.03
CA LYS A 304 -13.71 -23.07 16.07
C LYS A 304 -12.88 -24.19 15.45
N GLU A 305 -11.95 -24.74 16.22
CA GLU A 305 -11.08 -25.84 15.79
C GLU A 305 -11.88 -27.08 15.35
N ASN A 306 -12.98 -27.38 16.04
CA ASN A 306 -13.85 -28.52 15.71
C ASN A 306 -14.99 -28.17 14.72
N THR A 307 -15.05 -26.95 14.20
CA THR A 307 -16.01 -26.61 13.15
C THR A 307 -15.71 -27.48 11.92
N ILE A 308 -16.75 -28.06 11.34
CA ILE A 308 -16.62 -28.88 10.12
C ILE A 308 -16.10 -28.03 8.97
N TRP A 309 -15.16 -28.57 8.18
CA TRP A 309 -14.46 -27.89 7.09
C TRP A 309 -15.39 -27.14 6.12
N GLY A 310 -16.49 -27.78 5.71
CA GLY A 310 -17.47 -27.17 4.83
C GLY A 310 -18.14 -25.93 5.45
N TYR A 311 -18.51 -25.98 6.73
CA TYR A 311 -19.07 -24.81 7.41
C TYR A 311 -18.02 -23.70 7.58
N GLY A 312 -16.79 -24.03 7.98
CA GLY A 312 -15.70 -23.06 8.10
C GLY A 312 -15.43 -22.33 6.77
N LEU A 313 -15.43 -23.07 5.66
CA LEU A 313 -15.30 -22.53 4.31
C LEU A 313 -16.46 -21.58 3.95
N LEU A 314 -17.71 -22.00 4.18
CA LEU A 314 -18.89 -21.19 3.86
C LEU A 314 -18.98 -19.90 4.70
N LEU A 315 -18.68 -19.99 5.99
CA LEU A 315 -18.66 -18.84 6.89
C LEU A 315 -17.57 -17.86 6.47
N SER A 316 -16.36 -18.35 6.19
CA SER A 316 -15.26 -17.53 5.67
C SER A 316 -15.61 -16.87 4.32
N PHE A 317 -16.34 -17.59 3.45
CA PHE A 317 -16.81 -17.04 2.18
C PHE A 317 -17.85 -15.93 2.38
N GLY A 318 -18.75 -16.06 3.36
CA GLY A 318 -19.67 -14.98 3.71
C GLY A 318 -18.94 -13.74 4.24
N VAL A 319 -17.91 -13.93 5.07
CA VAL A 319 -17.03 -12.84 5.50
C VAL A 319 -16.31 -12.19 4.31
N PHE A 320 -15.88 -12.98 3.33
CA PHE A 320 -15.26 -12.46 2.10
C PHE A 320 -16.23 -11.62 1.28
N LEU A 321 -17.45 -12.11 1.03
CA LEU A 321 -18.48 -11.35 0.32
C LEU A 321 -18.79 -10.04 1.04
N TYR A 322 -18.96 -10.07 2.36
CA TYR A 322 -19.16 -8.86 3.16
C TYR A 322 -18.02 -7.86 2.99
N THR A 323 -16.78 -8.36 2.91
CA THR A 323 -15.58 -7.51 2.85
C THR A 323 -15.39 -6.85 1.49
N PHE A 324 -15.64 -7.57 0.39
CA PHE A 324 -15.22 -7.15 -0.96
C PHE A 324 -16.35 -7.02 -1.99
N ASP A 325 -17.54 -7.54 -1.71
CA ASP A 325 -18.66 -7.54 -2.66
C ASP A 325 -19.99 -7.17 -1.96
N ASP A 326 -20.17 -5.87 -1.73
CA ASP A 326 -21.41 -5.31 -1.16
C ASP A 326 -22.64 -5.62 -2.03
N ARG A 327 -22.48 -5.68 -3.36
CA ARG A 327 -23.57 -6.00 -4.28
C ARG A 327 -24.03 -7.45 -4.07
N ALA A 328 -23.10 -8.40 -4.13
CA ALA A 328 -23.39 -9.81 -3.90
C ALA A 328 -23.94 -10.03 -2.49
N THR A 329 -23.38 -9.36 -1.48
CA THR A 329 -23.86 -9.40 -0.10
C THR A 329 -25.33 -8.97 -0.02
N LYS A 330 -25.69 -7.80 -0.56
CA LYS A 330 -27.07 -7.31 -0.55
C LYS A 330 -28.03 -8.28 -1.26
N ARG A 331 -27.62 -8.84 -2.40
CA ARG A 331 -28.45 -9.79 -3.15
C ARG A 331 -28.60 -11.13 -2.44
N LEU A 332 -27.55 -11.63 -1.80
CA LEU A 332 -27.59 -12.80 -0.93
C LEU A 332 -28.58 -12.61 0.22
N LEU A 333 -28.48 -11.48 0.94
CA LEU A 333 -29.36 -11.16 2.07
C LEU A 333 -30.83 -11.03 1.66
N ASN A 334 -31.10 -10.52 0.46
CA ASN A 334 -32.43 -10.36 -0.10
C ASN A 334 -32.96 -11.62 -0.82
N LYS A 335 -32.24 -12.76 -0.77
CA LYS A 335 -32.58 -14.00 -1.48
C LYS A 335 -32.72 -13.81 -3.00
N GLN A 336 -31.92 -12.90 -3.55
CA GLN A 336 -31.84 -12.55 -4.98
C GLN A 336 -30.51 -12.98 -5.61
N PHE A 337 -29.70 -13.77 -4.90
CA PHE A 337 -28.42 -14.26 -5.38
C PHE A 337 -28.61 -15.28 -6.50
N ASN A 338 -28.01 -15.04 -7.66
CA ASN A 338 -28.24 -15.86 -8.85
C ASN A 338 -26.94 -16.51 -9.38
N LEU A 339 -27.11 -17.38 -10.38
CA LEU A 339 -26.01 -18.14 -10.98
C LEU A 339 -24.95 -17.22 -11.61
N GLU A 340 -25.37 -16.18 -12.33
CA GLU A 340 -24.48 -15.23 -13.00
C GLU A 340 -23.55 -14.51 -12.02
N GLU A 341 -24.07 -14.17 -10.83
CA GLU A 341 -23.26 -13.61 -9.75
C GLU A 341 -22.25 -14.60 -9.22
N LEU A 342 -22.68 -15.84 -8.97
CA LEU A 342 -21.78 -16.90 -8.51
C LEU A 342 -20.67 -17.17 -9.54
N GLU A 343 -21.00 -17.18 -10.83
CA GLU A 343 -20.02 -17.32 -11.91
C GLU A 343 -19.03 -16.17 -11.93
N THR A 344 -19.51 -14.94 -11.73
CA THR A 344 -18.68 -13.73 -11.65
C THR A 344 -17.74 -13.78 -10.44
N ILE A 345 -18.26 -14.17 -9.28
CA ILE A 345 -17.52 -14.19 -8.01
C ILE A 345 -16.45 -15.27 -8.01
N LEU A 346 -16.79 -16.46 -8.51
CA LEU A 346 -15.89 -17.61 -8.48
C LEU A 346 -15.03 -17.71 -9.74
N GLY A 347 -15.26 -16.91 -10.78
CA GLY A 347 -14.51 -16.99 -12.03
C GLY A 347 -14.66 -18.34 -12.75
N VAL A 348 -15.76 -19.05 -12.50
CA VAL A 348 -16.07 -20.39 -13.00
C VAL A 348 -17.48 -20.39 -13.56
N THR A 349 -17.69 -21.07 -14.68
CA THR A 349 -18.98 -21.20 -15.36
C THR A 349 -19.48 -22.64 -15.35
N LEU A 350 -20.76 -22.84 -15.67
CA LEU A 350 -21.31 -24.19 -15.89
C LEU A 350 -20.53 -24.99 -16.96
N LYS A 351 -19.89 -24.32 -17.93
CA LYS A 351 -19.12 -24.98 -19.00
C LYS A 351 -17.87 -25.67 -18.46
N ASP A 352 -17.31 -25.20 -17.35
CA ASP A 352 -16.09 -25.74 -16.75
C ASP A 352 -16.27 -27.14 -16.16
N PHE A 353 -17.52 -27.57 -15.98
CA PHE A 353 -17.93 -28.90 -15.52
C PHE A 353 -17.95 -29.95 -16.63
N LYS A 354 -17.86 -29.54 -17.91
CA LYS A 354 -17.82 -30.46 -19.06
C LYS A 354 -16.42 -31.01 -19.36
N SER A 355 -15.37 -30.42 -18.77
CA SER A 355 -13.99 -30.85 -18.98
C SER A 355 -13.54 -31.81 -17.86
N LYS A 356 -12.94 -32.96 -18.22
CA LYS A 356 -12.30 -33.88 -17.27
C LYS A 356 -11.07 -33.28 -16.57
N SER A 357 -10.70 -32.03 -16.87
CA SER A 357 -9.54 -31.40 -16.27
C SER A 357 -9.85 -30.92 -14.84
N ASN A 358 -9.22 -31.63 -13.90
CA ASN A 358 -9.02 -31.33 -12.49
C ASN A 358 -10.26 -31.42 -11.58
N GLU A 359 -10.73 -32.65 -11.34
CA GLU A 359 -11.69 -33.05 -10.30
C GLU A 359 -11.24 -32.66 -8.86
N ARG A 360 -10.01 -32.17 -8.68
CA ARG A 360 -9.46 -31.67 -7.41
C ARG A 360 -9.73 -30.18 -7.15
N ASN A 361 -10.40 -29.47 -8.07
CA ASN A 361 -10.59 -28.02 -7.93
C ASN A 361 -11.67 -27.68 -6.89
N ILE A 362 -11.24 -27.22 -5.71
CA ILE A 362 -12.14 -26.81 -4.62
C ILE A 362 -13.11 -25.69 -5.00
N VAL A 363 -12.72 -24.79 -5.91
CA VAL A 363 -13.59 -23.69 -6.40
C VAL A 363 -14.78 -24.26 -7.16
N LYS A 364 -14.54 -25.26 -8.03
CA LYS A 364 -15.61 -25.98 -8.74
C LYS A 364 -16.50 -26.75 -7.77
N ALA A 365 -15.95 -27.32 -6.70
CA ALA A 365 -16.76 -27.98 -5.67
C ALA A 365 -17.65 -26.97 -4.89
N VAL A 366 -17.13 -25.79 -4.56
CA VAL A 366 -17.93 -24.71 -3.95
C VAL A 366 -19.00 -24.20 -4.92
N PHE A 367 -18.66 -24.01 -6.19
CA PHE A 367 -19.63 -23.65 -7.23
C PHE A 367 -20.75 -24.70 -7.34
N ALA A 368 -20.38 -25.99 -7.44
CA ALA A 368 -21.30 -27.12 -7.46
C ALA A 368 -22.23 -27.15 -6.23
N PHE A 369 -21.67 -26.80 -5.06
CA PHE A 369 -22.40 -26.77 -3.80
C PHE A 369 -23.52 -25.72 -3.78
N PHE A 370 -23.26 -24.53 -4.34
CA PHE A 370 -24.26 -23.48 -4.47
C PHE A 370 -25.27 -23.76 -5.59
N ILE A 371 -24.85 -24.25 -6.76
CA ILE A 371 -25.81 -24.54 -7.83
C ILE A 371 -26.74 -25.72 -7.50
N SER A 372 -26.34 -26.60 -6.59
CA SER A 372 -27.22 -27.68 -6.10
C SER A 372 -28.29 -27.20 -5.10
N GLU A 373 -28.35 -25.90 -4.80
CA GLU A 373 -29.51 -25.27 -4.17
C GLU A 373 -30.68 -25.02 -5.11
N TYR A 374 -30.43 -24.97 -6.43
CA TYR A 374 -31.50 -24.82 -7.41
C TYR A 374 -32.35 -26.09 -7.46
N LYS A 375 -33.64 -25.93 -7.82
CA LYS A 375 -34.56 -27.06 -8.00
C LYS A 375 -33.95 -28.08 -8.97
N ASP A 376 -34.13 -29.37 -8.70
CA ASP A 376 -33.51 -30.45 -9.48
C ASP A 376 -33.88 -30.40 -10.97
N GLU A 377 -35.09 -29.98 -11.32
CA GLU A 377 -35.53 -29.76 -12.70
C GLU A 377 -34.75 -28.63 -13.40
N VAL A 378 -34.48 -27.54 -12.67
CA VAL A 378 -33.67 -26.43 -13.16
C VAL A 378 -32.23 -26.88 -13.32
N LEU A 379 -31.68 -27.58 -12.33
CA LEU A 379 -30.31 -28.09 -12.39
C LEU A 379 -30.12 -29.10 -13.54
N ALA A 380 -31.06 -30.02 -13.74
CA ALA A 380 -31.04 -30.99 -14.83
C ALA A 380 -31.15 -30.34 -16.23
N SER A 381 -31.77 -29.16 -16.33
CA SER A 381 -31.77 -28.36 -17.57
C SER A 381 -30.44 -27.65 -17.83
N LEU A 382 -29.62 -27.46 -16.80
CA LEU A 382 -28.37 -26.70 -16.86
C LEU A 382 -27.13 -27.58 -16.99
N ILE A 383 -27.10 -28.74 -16.31
CA ILE A 383 -25.96 -29.67 -16.28
C ILE A 383 -26.45 -31.13 -16.27
N GLU A 384 -25.75 -31.99 -17.02
CA GLU A 384 -25.99 -33.44 -16.99
C GLU A 384 -25.69 -34.02 -15.58
N PRO A 385 -26.58 -34.82 -14.97
CA PRO A 385 -26.38 -35.34 -13.62
C PRO A 385 -25.04 -36.04 -13.40
N LYS A 386 -24.56 -36.78 -14.42
CA LYS A 386 -23.27 -37.48 -14.38
C LYS A 386 -22.07 -36.54 -14.27
N ALA A 387 -22.17 -35.32 -14.80
CA ALA A 387 -21.11 -34.32 -14.68
C ALA A 387 -21.01 -33.73 -13.25
N MET A 388 -22.06 -33.90 -12.42
CA MET A 388 -22.07 -33.46 -11.02
C MET A 388 -21.56 -34.52 -10.02
N GLU A 389 -21.52 -35.80 -10.41
CA GLU A 389 -21.14 -36.90 -9.50
C GLU A 389 -19.78 -36.69 -8.81
N PRO A 390 -18.68 -36.32 -9.50
CA PRO A 390 -17.38 -36.11 -8.85
C PRO A 390 -17.42 -34.97 -7.82
N TRP A 391 -18.25 -33.95 -8.08
CA TRP A 391 -18.38 -32.78 -7.21
C TRP A 391 -19.25 -33.08 -5.99
N ASN A 392 -20.28 -33.91 -6.13
CA ASN A 392 -21.09 -34.38 -5.01
C ASN A 392 -20.25 -35.18 -4.00
N GLU A 393 -19.37 -36.07 -4.48
CA GLU A 393 -18.44 -36.78 -3.60
C GLU A 393 -17.45 -35.82 -2.92
N ARG A 394 -16.96 -34.81 -3.66
CA ARG A 394 -16.09 -33.79 -3.07
C ARG A 394 -16.81 -32.96 -1.99
N ILE A 395 -18.07 -32.60 -2.23
CA ILE A 395 -18.92 -31.92 -1.25
C ILE A 395 -19.08 -32.78 0.00
N LYS A 396 -19.41 -34.07 -0.13
CA LYS A 396 -19.51 -34.97 1.03
C LYS A 396 -18.24 -34.97 1.88
N GLY A 397 -17.06 -35.01 1.25
CA GLY A 397 -15.78 -34.91 1.95
C GLY A 397 -15.58 -33.61 2.74
N LEU A 398 -16.25 -32.51 2.38
CA LEU A 398 -16.24 -31.25 3.16
C LEU A 398 -17.10 -31.32 4.42
N PHE A 399 -18.07 -32.23 4.47
CA PHE A 399 -19.11 -32.32 5.50
C PHE A 399 -19.17 -33.72 6.15
N GLN A 400 -18.01 -34.21 6.62
CA GLN A 400 -17.87 -35.50 7.29
C GLN A 400 -18.47 -36.66 6.48
N GLU A 401 -17.96 -36.90 5.26
CA GLU A 401 -18.44 -37.97 4.36
C GLU A 401 -19.96 -37.92 4.04
N GLY A 402 -20.56 -36.73 4.17
CA GLY A 402 -21.96 -36.50 3.84
C GLY A 402 -22.91 -36.44 5.03
N PHE A 403 -22.47 -36.77 6.25
CA PHE A 403 -23.35 -36.80 7.43
C PHE A 403 -23.88 -35.43 7.85
N ASP A 404 -23.10 -34.37 7.61
CA ASP A 404 -23.44 -33.00 8.05
C ASP A 404 -23.67 -32.03 6.89
N VAL A 405 -23.98 -32.53 5.69
CA VAL A 405 -24.26 -31.68 4.53
C VAL A 405 -25.54 -30.88 4.80
N PRO A 406 -25.51 -29.54 4.73
CA PRO A 406 -26.70 -28.74 4.96
C PRO A 406 -27.78 -29.04 3.92
N ASP A 407 -29.03 -29.04 4.39
CA ASP A 407 -30.22 -29.25 3.56
C ASP A 407 -30.27 -28.28 2.38
N LYS A 408 -30.86 -28.72 1.26
CA LYS A 408 -31.10 -27.85 0.10
C LYS A 408 -31.89 -26.61 0.56
N GLY A 409 -31.39 -25.42 0.19
CA GLY A 409 -31.97 -24.12 0.57
C GLY A 409 -31.45 -23.53 1.88
N SER A 410 -30.62 -24.26 2.64
CA SER A 410 -29.95 -23.75 3.85
C SER A 410 -28.51 -23.32 3.61
N ARG A 411 -27.94 -23.57 2.43
CA ARG A 411 -26.50 -23.44 2.17
C ARG A 411 -26.10 -21.99 1.90
N ALA A 412 -26.84 -21.28 1.05
CA ALA A 412 -26.74 -19.84 0.91
C ALA A 412 -27.10 -19.12 2.22
N GLU A 413 -28.00 -19.69 3.03
CA GLU A 413 -28.40 -19.11 4.30
C GLU A 413 -27.24 -19.12 5.31
N ILE A 414 -26.36 -20.12 5.31
CA ILE A 414 -25.13 -20.13 6.13
C ILE A 414 -24.22 -18.95 5.76
N VAL A 415 -24.03 -18.71 4.47
CA VAL A 415 -23.21 -17.60 3.97
C VAL A 415 -23.87 -16.25 4.28
N ALA A 416 -25.18 -16.16 4.06
CA ALA A 416 -25.98 -14.98 4.38
C ALA A 416 -25.91 -14.64 5.87
N ASN A 417 -25.95 -15.66 6.75
CA ASN A 417 -25.84 -15.48 8.18
C ASN A 417 -24.49 -14.90 8.59
N ALA A 418 -23.38 -15.29 7.96
CA ALA A 418 -22.09 -14.67 8.22
C ALA A 418 -22.10 -13.16 7.86
N CYS A 419 -22.71 -12.80 6.73
CA CYS A 419 -22.89 -11.40 6.36
C CYS A 419 -23.78 -10.64 7.36
N ARG A 420 -24.91 -11.21 7.80
CA ARG A 420 -25.81 -10.58 8.79
C ARG A 420 -25.13 -10.34 10.12
N THR A 421 -24.34 -11.33 10.58
CA THR A 421 -23.54 -11.21 11.80
C THR A 421 -22.60 -10.00 11.73
N LEU A 422 -21.89 -9.80 10.62
CA LEU A 422 -21.00 -8.65 10.44
C LEU A 422 -21.74 -7.32 10.27
N GLN A 423 -22.96 -7.33 9.75
CA GLN A 423 -23.84 -6.15 9.71
C GLN A 423 -24.53 -5.85 11.05
N LEU A 424 -24.30 -6.68 12.09
CA LEU A 424 -25.00 -6.62 13.38
C LEU A 424 -26.52 -6.71 13.24
N ILE A 425 -26.99 -7.35 12.18
CA ILE A 425 -28.41 -7.66 11.96
C ILE A 425 -28.63 -9.04 12.59
N LEU A 426 -29.06 -9.05 13.86
CA LEU A 426 -29.30 -10.26 14.64
C LEU A 426 -30.56 -11.01 14.21
#